data_AF-A0A3P8SRS1-F1
#
_entry.id   AF-A0A3P8SRS1-F1
#
_cell.length_a   1.000
_cell.length_b   1.000
_cell.length_c   1.000
_cell.angle_alpha   90.00
_cell.angle_beta   90.00
_cell.angle_gamma   90.00
#
_symmetry.space_group_name_H-M   'P 1'
#
loop_
_entity.id
_entity.type
_entity.pdbx_description
1 polymer ?
#
loop_
_entity_poly.entity_id
_entity_poly.type
_entity_poly.pdbx_seq_one_letter_code
_entity_poly.pdbx_strand_id
1 'polypeptide(L)'
;DFDAPLTEAGEYTPKYHLLRDDSFPDMPALHYREAYEPAIMYQHLSLWDALSFTEPFKSAKPVNMENLPVNNRNGQSFGYTLYETTITSGGLLKSGDNVRDRALVFVDRSYIGLFKRQSLELAVPDGKGRRTLSLLVENCGRVHQGRDLDKQHKLVGDILLNNIPLRDFTIYSLDMKPSFIDLYQAPWKTLSESPSFPGFFMGRLFAYGYPSDTFVKMPGWEKGVVFINGLNLGRYWSIGPQQTLYLPGPFLNSGINQVIVFEEQEGDYKVNFEDMPDLGMAADIQ
;
A
#
# COMPACT_ATOMS: atom_id res chain seq x y z
N ASP A 1 -12.06 -14.95 -2.45
CA ASP A 1 -11.68 -14.70 -3.84
C ASP A 1 -12.93 -14.27 -4.61
N PHE A 2 -13.41 -15.00 -5.62
CA PHE A 2 -14.67 -14.71 -6.32
C PHE A 2 -15.76 -15.77 -6.07
N ASP A 3 -15.47 -16.75 -5.19
CA ASP A 3 -16.24 -18.00 -5.09
C ASP A 3 -16.40 -18.64 -6.49
N ALA A 4 -15.35 -18.57 -7.31
CA ALA A 4 -15.34 -19.14 -8.66
C ALA A 4 -15.20 -20.68 -8.60
N PRO A 5 -15.45 -21.38 -9.72
CA PRO A 5 -15.17 -22.82 -9.80
C PRO A 5 -13.72 -23.17 -9.44
N LEU A 6 -12.76 -22.31 -9.73
CA LEU A 6 -11.38 -22.45 -9.29
C LEU A 6 -11.07 -21.45 -8.18
N THR A 7 -10.24 -21.83 -7.21
CA THR A 7 -9.73 -20.89 -6.20
C THR A 7 -8.73 -19.90 -6.83
N GLU A 8 -8.32 -18.88 -6.06
CA GLU A 8 -7.27 -17.92 -6.49
C GLU A 8 -5.96 -18.64 -6.89
N ALA A 9 -5.62 -19.72 -6.19
CA ALA A 9 -4.47 -20.58 -6.47
C ALA A 9 -4.77 -21.72 -7.48
N GLY A 10 -5.93 -21.67 -8.16
CA GLY A 10 -6.27 -22.62 -9.23
C GLY A 10 -6.78 -23.98 -8.78
N GLU A 11 -7.12 -24.17 -7.49
CA GLU A 11 -7.63 -25.46 -7.00
C GLU A 11 -9.07 -25.70 -7.43
N TYR A 12 -9.41 -26.96 -7.71
CA TYR A 12 -10.78 -27.36 -8.05
C TYR A 12 -11.69 -27.31 -6.82
N THR A 13 -12.77 -26.53 -6.91
CA THR A 13 -13.78 -26.46 -5.85
C THR A 13 -14.92 -27.47 -6.09
N PRO A 14 -15.78 -27.73 -5.09
CA PRO A 14 -17.02 -28.47 -5.33
C PRO A 14 -17.87 -27.90 -6.47
N LYS A 15 -17.86 -26.57 -6.67
CA LYS A 15 -18.56 -25.89 -7.75
C LYS A 15 -17.99 -26.26 -9.14
N TYR A 16 -16.68 -26.44 -9.25
CA TYR A 16 -16.07 -26.94 -10.48
C TYR A 16 -16.56 -28.33 -10.83
N HIS A 17 -16.57 -29.26 -9.86
CA HIS A 17 -17.00 -30.63 -10.10
C HIS A 17 -18.48 -30.73 -10.51
N LEU A 18 -19.35 -29.86 -9.98
CA LEU A 18 -20.76 -29.81 -10.38
C LEU A 18 -20.99 -29.26 -11.79
N LEU A 19 -20.11 -28.38 -12.28
CA LEU A 19 -20.21 -27.77 -13.60
C LEU A 19 -19.48 -28.57 -14.68
N ARG A 20 -18.63 -29.51 -14.28
CA ARG A 20 -17.80 -30.27 -15.19
C ARG A 20 -18.59 -31.42 -15.83
N ASP A 21 -18.40 -31.56 -17.14
CA ASP A 21 -18.91 -32.65 -17.96
C ASP A 21 -17.86 -33.77 -18.10
N ASP A 22 -18.29 -35.04 -18.12
CA ASP A 22 -17.42 -36.21 -18.25
C ASP A 22 -16.73 -36.31 -19.63
N SER A 23 -17.18 -35.55 -20.63
CA SER A 23 -16.56 -35.47 -21.95
C SER A 23 -15.25 -34.65 -21.99
N PHE A 24 -14.90 -33.95 -20.90
CA PHE A 24 -13.67 -33.15 -20.84
C PHE A 24 -12.40 -33.98 -20.55
N PRO A 25 -11.23 -33.57 -21.08
CA PRO A 25 -9.95 -34.24 -20.80
C PRO A 25 -9.62 -34.25 -19.31
N ASP A 26 -8.86 -35.25 -18.86
CA ASP A 26 -8.45 -35.40 -17.46
C ASP A 26 -7.95 -34.10 -16.82
N MET A 27 -8.30 -33.92 -15.54
CA MET A 27 -7.91 -32.73 -14.79
C MET A 27 -6.39 -32.69 -14.62
N PRO A 28 -5.74 -31.57 -15.00
CA PRO A 28 -4.34 -31.35 -14.68
C PRO A 28 -4.08 -31.50 -13.18
N ALA A 29 -2.91 -32.05 -12.85
CA ALA A 29 -2.44 -32.14 -11.47
C ALA A 29 -2.28 -30.73 -10.88
N LEU A 30 -2.71 -30.56 -9.64
CA LEU A 30 -2.54 -29.30 -8.91
C LEU A 30 -1.08 -29.10 -8.54
N HIS A 31 -0.65 -27.84 -8.53
CA HIS A 31 0.66 -27.46 -8.04
C HIS A 31 0.73 -27.61 -6.52
N TYR A 32 1.87 -28.10 -6.04
CA TYR A 32 2.17 -28.11 -4.61
C TYR A 32 2.32 -26.67 -4.10
N ARG A 33 1.91 -26.45 -2.85
CA ARG A 33 2.09 -25.19 -2.13
C ARG A 33 2.95 -25.42 -0.91
N GLU A 34 3.78 -24.45 -0.58
CA GLU A 34 4.78 -24.57 0.46
C GLU A 34 4.59 -23.50 1.53
N ALA A 35 4.65 -23.92 2.80
CA ALA A 35 4.76 -23.01 3.94
C ALA A 35 6.25 -22.77 4.20
N TYR A 36 6.77 -21.65 3.69
CA TYR A 36 8.17 -21.28 3.89
C TYR A 36 8.44 -20.74 5.30
N GLU A 37 9.72 -20.78 5.70
CA GLU A 37 10.19 -20.11 6.90
C GLU A 37 9.90 -18.60 6.85
N PRO A 38 9.50 -17.96 7.98
CA PRO A 38 9.21 -16.54 8.01
C PRO A 38 10.38 -15.67 7.56
N ALA A 39 10.10 -14.64 6.76
CA ALA A 39 11.08 -13.63 6.43
C ALA A 39 11.22 -12.65 7.60
N ILE A 40 12.43 -12.59 8.17
CA ILE A 40 12.76 -11.63 9.22
C ILE A 40 13.21 -10.32 8.57
N MET A 41 12.56 -9.23 8.94
CA MET A 41 12.92 -7.88 8.50
C MET A 41 14.19 -7.44 9.25
N TYR A 42 15.18 -6.94 8.53
CA TYR A 42 16.47 -6.53 9.11
C TYR A 42 16.88 -5.10 8.75
N GLN A 43 16.19 -4.48 7.78
CA GLN A 43 16.44 -3.11 7.34
C GLN A 43 15.15 -2.29 7.35
N HIS A 44 15.29 -1.00 7.67
CA HIS A 44 14.23 0.00 7.66
C HIS A 44 14.65 1.22 6.86
N LEU A 45 13.70 1.78 6.11
CA LEU A 45 13.83 3.04 5.41
C LEU A 45 12.56 3.84 5.68
N SER A 46 12.67 4.96 6.40
CA SER A 46 11.53 5.85 6.61
C SER A 46 11.05 6.41 5.27
N LEU A 47 9.75 6.70 5.15
CA LEU A 47 9.22 7.31 3.94
C LEU A 47 9.95 8.62 3.59
N TRP A 48 10.34 9.40 4.60
CA TRP A 48 11.01 10.69 4.41
C TRP A 48 12.46 10.55 3.92
N ASP A 49 13.16 9.50 4.34
CA ASP A 49 14.48 9.17 3.78
C ASP A 49 14.33 8.70 2.32
N ALA A 50 13.27 7.95 2.00
CA ALA A 50 12.97 7.49 0.64
C ALA A 50 12.66 8.65 -0.34
N LEU A 51 12.13 9.79 0.14
CA LEU A 51 11.85 10.95 -0.72
C LEU A 51 13.08 11.50 -1.45
N SER A 52 14.29 11.24 -0.94
CA SER A 52 15.54 11.64 -1.60
C SER A 52 15.75 10.97 -2.97
N PHE A 53 15.00 9.90 -3.27
CA PHE A 53 15.00 9.17 -4.54
C PHE A 53 13.85 9.58 -5.46
N THR A 54 13.07 10.58 -5.06
CA THR A 54 11.96 11.10 -5.84
C THR A 54 12.17 12.57 -6.18
N GLU A 55 11.86 12.94 -7.42
CA GLU A 55 11.88 14.34 -7.81
C GLU A 55 10.59 15.04 -7.35
N PRO A 56 10.67 16.08 -6.49
CA PRO A 56 9.49 16.80 -6.04
C PRO A 56 8.93 17.69 -7.15
N PHE A 57 7.60 17.77 -7.21
CA PHE A 57 6.87 18.75 -8.01
C PHE A 57 6.34 19.88 -7.12
N LYS A 58 6.66 21.13 -7.44
CA LYS A 58 6.18 22.30 -6.69
C LYS A 58 4.99 22.94 -7.38
N SER A 59 3.96 23.28 -6.61
CA SER A 59 2.75 23.93 -7.11
C SER A 59 2.13 24.84 -6.06
N ALA A 60 1.61 26.00 -6.49
CA ALA A 60 0.90 26.92 -5.59
C ALA A 60 -0.39 26.32 -5.00
N LYS A 61 -1.02 25.39 -5.71
CA LYS A 61 -2.24 24.69 -5.30
C LYS A 61 -2.02 23.17 -5.29
N PRO A 62 -2.83 22.40 -4.55
CA PRO A 62 -2.85 20.95 -4.69
C PRO A 62 -3.06 20.53 -6.15
N VAL A 63 -2.32 19.53 -6.62
CA VAL A 63 -2.49 18.90 -7.94
C VAL A 63 -2.69 17.42 -7.72
N ASN A 64 -3.84 16.88 -8.16
CA ASN A 64 -4.11 15.45 -8.03
C ASN A 64 -3.03 14.60 -8.72
N MET A 65 -2.90 13.36 -8.27
CA MET A 65 -1.87 12.43 -8.74
C MET A 65 -1.97 12.20 -10.27
N GLU A 66 -3.18 12.19 -10.83
CA GLU A 66 -3.45 11.98 -12.25
C GLU A 66 -2.94 13.11 -13.15
N ASN A 67 -2.79 14.32 -12.62
CA ASN A 67 -2.32 15.50 -13.35
C ASN A 67 -0.86 15.86 -13.06
N LEU A 68 -0.14 15.04 -12.28
CA LEU A 68 1.27 15.29 -12.01
C LEU A 68 2.11 15.15 -13.29
N PRO A 69 3.17 15.95 -13.48
CA PRO A 69 4.05 15.85 -14.64
C PRO A 69 5.05 14.68 -14.56
N VAL A 70 4.62 13.53 -14.05
CA VAL A 70 5.40 12.29 -13.93
C VAL A 70 4.99 11.30 -15.03
N ASN A 71 5.74 10.20 -15.18
CA ASN A 71 5.44 9.13 -16.15
C ASN A 71 5.23 9.68 -17.58
N ASN A 72 6.18 10.48 -18.08
CA ASN A 72 6.08 11.17 -19.36
C ASN A 72 4.85 12.09 -19.48
N ARG A 73 4.52 12.80 -18.39
CA ARG A 73 3.37 13.71 -18.27
C ARG A 73 1.99 13.03 -18.36
N ASN A 74 1.92 11.73 -18.09
CA ASN A 74 0.66 10.98 -18.00
C ASN A 74 0.15 10.84 -16.56
N GLY A 75 0.76 11.54 -15.60
CA GLY A 75 0.36 11.45 -14.20
C GLY A 75 0.78 10.17 -13.52
N GLN A 76 0.36 10.05 -12.27
CA GLN A 76 0.56 8.89 -11.42
C GLN A 76 -0.73 8.07 -11.38
N SER A 77 -0.66 6.80 -11.79
CA SER A 77 -1.84 5.94 -11.88
C SER A 77 -2.21 5.29 -10.54
N PHE A 78 -1.23 4.86 -9.75
CA PHE A 78 -1.41 4.04 -8.53
C PHE A 78 -0.44 4.46 -7.41
N GLY A 79 -0.57 3.83 -6.26
CA GLY A 79 0.30 4.06 -5.10
C GLY A 79 -0.16 5.23 -4.24
N TYR A 80 0.81 6.00 -3.75
CA TYR A 80 0.62 7.08 -2.80
C TYR A 80 1.17 8.40 -3.35
N THR A 81 0.66 9.52 -2.87
CA THR A 81 1.21 10.84 -3.19
C THR A 81 1.34 11.63 -1.90
N LEU A 82 2.55 12.11 -1.62
CA LEU A 82 2.80 12.96 -0.46
C LEU A 82 2.67 14.43 -0.87
N TYR A 83 1.89 15.19 -0.12
CA TYR A 83 1.74 16.64 -0.28
C TYR A 83 2.26 17.35 0.96
N GLU A 84 3.28 18.17 0.81
CA GLU A 84 3.86 18.94 1.91
C GLU A 84 3.66 20.44 1.71
N THR A 85 3.30 21.13 2.78
CA THR A 85 3.17 22.59 2.81
C THR A 85 3.66 23.14 4.14
N THR A 86 4.01 24.42 4.20
CA THR A 86 4.34 25.08 5.47
C THR A 86 3.09 25.63 6.15
N ILE A 87 3.00 25.47 7.46
CA ILE A 87 2.03 26.13 8.34
C ILE A 87 2.74 26.88 9.48
N THR A 88 2.10 27.90 10.06
CA THR A 88 2.67 28.71 11.16
C THR A 88 1.79 28.78 12.40
N SER A 89 0.58 28.19 12.37
CA SER A 89 -0.37 28.14 13.48
C SER A 89 -1.02 26.77 13.55
N GLY A 90 -1.57 26.40 14.71
CA GLY A 90 -2.49 25.28 14.83
C GLY A 90 -3.92 25.67 14.43
N GLY A 91 -4.85 24.78 14.74
CA GLY A 91 -6.29 25.00 14.58
C GLY A 91 -6.99 23.86 13.84
N LEU A 92 -8.07 24.19 13.14
CA LEU A 92 -8.93 23.21 12.49
C LEU A 92 -8.54 23.03 11.02
N LEU A 93 -8.06 21.83 10.68
CA LEU A 93 -7.76 21.42 9.31
C LEU A 93 -8.97 20.73 8.70
N LYS A 94 -9.36 21.13 7.48
CA LYS A 94 -10.52 20.58 6.77
C LYS A 94 -10.14 20.13 5.37
N SER A 95 -10.52 18.91 5.01
CA SER A 95 -10.35 18.39 3.65
C SER A 95 -11.54 18.70 2.74
N GLY A 96 -12.74 18.92 3.29
CA GLY A 96 -13.93 19.26 2.51
C GLY A 96 -14.30 18.22 1.44
N ASP A 97 -14.08 16.92 1.71
CA ASP A 97 -14.23 15.79 0.77
C ASP A 97 -13.27 15.84 -0.44
N ASN A 98 -12.25 16.70 -0.39
CA ASN A 98 -11.27 16.81 -1.48
C ASN A 98 -10.22 15.69 -1.46
N VAL A 99 -10.10 14.95 -0.36
CA VAL A 99 -9.21 13.79 -0.22
C VAL A 99 -9.97 12.52 -0.54
N ARG A 100 -9.51 11.77 -1.54
CA ARG A 100 -10.04 10.49 -1.97
C ARG A 100 -8.85 9.54 -2.17
N ASP A 101 -8.78 8.38 -1.57
CA ASP A 101 -9.80 7.77 -0.70
C ASP A 101 -9.51 8.04 0.77
N ARG A 102 -8.22 8.10 1.13
CA ARG A 102 -7.75 8.45 2.47
C ARG A 102 -6.41 9.16 2.44
N ALA A 103 -6.11 9.92 3.50
CA ALA A 103 -4.79 10.49 3.70
C ALA A 103 -4.36 10.47 5.16
N LEU A 104 -3.17 9.95 5.43
CA LEU A 104 -2.49 10.12 6.72
C LEU A 104 -1.95 11.54 6.79
N VAL A 105 -2.15 12.23 7.91
CA VAL A 105 -1.78 13.63 8.10
C VAL A 105 -0.72 13.74 9.18
N PHE A 106 0.33 14.50 8.90
CA PHE A 106 1.50 14.66 9.75
C PHE A 106 1.82 16.14 9.96
N VAL A 107 2.32 16.49 11.15
CA VAL A 107 2.95 17.79 11.44
C VAL A 107 4.37 17.51 11.89
N ASP A 108 5.35 18.09 11.20
CA ASP A 108 6.78 17.84 11.42
C ASP A 108 7.06 16.34 11.57
N ARG A 109 6.51 15.56 10.62
CA ARG A 109 6.68 14.10 10.51
C ARG A 109 5.98 13.29 11.62
N SER A 110 5.30 13.94 12.55
CA SER A 110 4.51 13.28 13.60
C SER A 110 3.07 13.11 13.14
N TYR A 111 2.53 11.89 13.23
CA TYR A 111 1.16 11.60 12.83
C TYR A 111 0.15 12.32 13.73
N ILE A 112 -0.85 12.97 13.13
CA ILE A 112 -1.91 13.69 13.86
C ILE A 112 -3.33 13.19 13.53
N GLY A 113 -3.50 12.38 12.49
CA GLY A 113 -4.81 11.82 12.16
C GLY A 113 -4.95 11.39 10.71
N LEU A 114 -6.15 10.91 10.38
CA LEU A 114 -6.50 10.34 9.08
C LEU A 114 -7.70 11.06 8.48
N PHE A 115 -7.53 11.61 7.27
CA PHE A 115 -8.66 11.97 6.44
C PHE A 115 -9.21 10.74 5.73
N LYS A 116 -10.54 10.59 5.77
CA LYS A 116 -11.31 9.58 5.01
C LYS A 116 -12.72 10.13 4.77
N ARG A 117 -13.54 9.46 3.97
CA ARG A 117 -14.90 9.93 3.63
C ARG A 117 -15.76 10.36 4.84
N GLN A 118 -15.61 9.71 6.00
CA GLN A 118 -16.33 10.03 7.24
C GLN A 118 -15.57 10.95 8.20
N SER A 119 -14.30 11.26 7.93
CA SER A 119 -13.46 12.12 8.76
C SER A 119 -12.82 13.20 7.88
N LEU A 120 -13.44 14.38 7.88
CA LEU A 120 -13.07 15.49 7.02
C LEU A 120 -12.38 16.63 7.77
N GLU A 121 -12.30 16.53 9.10
CA GLU A 121 -11.74 17.56 9.96
C GLU A 121 -10.75 16.94 10.96
N LEU A 122 -9.63 17.62 11.19
CA LEU A 122 -8.59 17.24 12.14
C LEU A 122 -8.10 18.47 12.91
N ALA A 123 -7.75 18.27 14.18
CA ALA A 123 -7.07 19.29 14.96
C ALA A 123 -5.56 19.27 14.65
N VAL A 124 -5.03 20.41 14.25
CA VAL A 124 -3.59 20.64 14.10
C VAL A 124 -3.09 21.28 15.40
N PRO A 125 -2.15 20.65 16.12
CA PRO A 125 -1.59 21.23 17.34
C PRO A 125 -0.98 22.61 17.09
N ASP A 126 -1.05 23.50 18.08
CA ASP A 126 -0.27 24.74 18.05
C ASP A 126 1.23 24.44 18.20
N GLY A 127 2.06 25.34 17.66
CA GLY A 127 3.50 25.19 17.69
C GLY A 127 4.20 26.47 17.24
N LYS A 128 5.49 26.59 17.58
CA LYS A 128 6.28 27.78 17.27
C LYS A 128 6.90 27.67 15.88
N GLY A 129 6.95 28.78 15.17
CA GLY A 129 7.68 28.91 13.90
C GLY A 129 7.02 28.22 12.72
N ARG A 130 7.80 28.04 11.65
CA ARG A 130 7.39 27.34 10.43
C ARG A 130 7.46 25.83 10.67
N ARG A 131 6.37 25.14 10.38
CA ARG A 131 6.22 23.69 10.54
C ARG A 131 5.73 23.08 9.24
N THR A 132 6.06 21.82 8.99
CA THR A 132 5.67 21.11 7.78
C THR A 132 4.40 20.33 8.05
N LEU A 133 3.33 20.62 7.31
CA LEU A 133 2.14 19.77 7.25
C LEU A 133 2.27 18.86 6.04
N SER A 134 2.17 17.56 6.26
CA SER A 134 2.28 16.55 5.20
C SER A 134 0.99 15.72 5.14
N LEU A 135 0.47 15.51 3.93
CA LEU A 135 -0.67 14.62 3.66
C LEU A 135 -0.19 13.49 2.75
N LEU A 136 -0.11 12.27 3.28
CA LEU A 136 0.17 11.07 2.48
C LEU A 136 -1.16 10.51 1.98
N VAL A 137 -1.53 10.87 0.75
CA VAL A 137 -2.78 10.45 0.11
C VAL A 137 -2.58 9.07 -0.52
N GLU A 138 -3.46 8.13 -0.18
CA GLU A 138 -3.50 6.80 -0.78
C GLU A 138 -4.59 6.74 -1.85
N ASN A 139 -4.24 6.17 -3.01
CA ASN A 139 -5.21 5.68 -3.98
C ASN A 139 -5.61 4.25 -3.62
N CYS A 140 -6.79 4.02 -3.03
CA CYS A 140 -7.31 2.69 -2.67
C CYS A 140 -7.93 1.90 -3.84
N GLY A 141 -7.84 2.44 -5.06
CA GLY A 141 -8.55 1.96 -6.24
C GLY A 141 -9.53 3.00 -6.75
N ARG A 142 -9.79 3.01 -8.05
CA ARG A 142 -10.84 3.84 -8.65
C ARG A 142 -12.10 2.98 -8.77
N VAL A 143 -13.27 3.57 -8.57
CA VAL A 143 -14.53 2.83 -8.83
C VAL A 143 -14.52 2.31 -10.27
N HIS A 144 -15.05 1.10 -10.47
CA HIS A 144 -15.09 0.42 -11.77
C HIS A 144 -16.52 0.34 -12.34
N GLN A 145 -17.50 0.89 -11.64
CA GLN A 145 -18.91 0.96 -12.05
C GLN A 145 -19.56 2.24 -11.51
N GLY A 146 -20.60 2.72 -12.20
CA GLY A 146 -21.45 3.80 -11.72
C GLY A 146 -21.17 5.16 -12.37
N ARG A 147 -21.80 6.21 -11.83
CA ARG A 147 -21.81 7.56 -12.43
C ARG A 147 -20.59 8.41 -12.07
N ASP A 148 -19.77 7.97 -11.12
CA ASP A 148 -18.64 8.74 -10.59
C ASP A 148 -17.28 8.25 -11.10
N LEU A 149 -17.26 7.46 -12.19
CA LEU A 149 -16.04 6.97 -12.86
C LEU A 149 -15.07 8.10 -13.19
N ASP A 150 -15.57 9.19 -13.78
CA ASP A 150 -14.77 10.35 -14.20
C ASP A 150 -14.39 11.29 -13.03
N LYS A 151 -14.82 10.99 -11.79
CA LYS A 151 -14.57 11.83 -10.61
C LYS A 151 -13.57 11.20 -9.64
N GLN A 152 -12.90 10.13 -10.04
CA GLN A 152 -11.99 9.32 -9.22
C GLN A 152 -10.57 9.89 -9.09
N HIS A 153 -10.44 11.21 -9.04
CA HIS A 153 -9.19 11.90 -8.76
C HIS A 153 -8.97 12.00 -7.25
N LYS A 154 -7.71 11.85 -6.80
CA LYS A 154 -7.41 11.57 -5.39
C LYS A 154 -7.25 12.80 -4.48
N LEU A 155 -6.79 13.94 -5.00
CA LEU A 155 -6.81 15.21 -4.29
C LEU A 155 -7.37 16.33 -5.17
N VAL A 156 -8.66 16.62 -5.06
CA VAL A 156 -9.42 17.38 -6.07
C VAL A 156 -9.64 18.85 -5.77
N GLY A 157 -9.17 19.34 -4.62
CA GLY A 157 -9.43 20.70 -4.19
C GLY A 157 -8.54 21.13 -3.03
N ASP A 158 -8.89 22.29 -2.47
CA ASP A 158 -8.12 22.92 -1.40
C ASP A 158 -8.27 22.17 -0.08
N ILE A 159 -7.15 22.11 0.66
CA ILE A 159 -7.14 21.79 2.09
C ILE A 159 -7.12 23.11 2.85
N LEU A 160 -8.00 23.25 3.83
CA LEU A 160 -8.21 24.49 4.56
C LEU A 160 -7.65 24.36 5.98
N LEU A 161 -6.84 25.31 6.44
CA LEU A 161 -6.50 25.47 7.86
C LEU A 161 -7.17 26.73 8.37
N ASN A 162 -8.03 26.62 9.39
CA ASN A 162 -8.83 27.73 9.92
C ASN A 162 -9.64 28.45 8.81
N ASN A 163 -10.21 27.66 7.90
CA ASN A 163 -10.93 28.12 6.69
C ASN A 163 -10.08 28.92 5.68
N ILE A 164 -8.75 28.91 5.81
CA ILE A 164 -7.82 29.52 4.86
C ILE A 164 -7.20 28.40 4.00
N PRO A 165 -7.28 28.50 2.66
CA PRO A 165 -6.64 27.52 1.78
C PRO A 165 -5.12 27.47 1.95
N LEU A 166 -4.59 26.26 2.11
CA LEU A 166 -3.16 26.00 2.10
C LEU A 166 -2.60 26.11 0.68
N ARG A 167 -1.34 26.56 0.57
CA ARG A 167 -0.68 26.91 -0.68
C ARG A 167 0.79 26.50 -0.65
N ASP A 168 1.45 26.58 -1.81
CA ASP A 168 2.89 26.31 -1.96
C ASP A 168 3.26 24.88 -1.59
N PHE A 169 2.56 23.93 -2.22
CA PHE A 169 2.77 22.51 -2.04
C PHE A 169 4.06 22.02 -2.74
N THR A 170 4.78 21.16 -2.03
CA THR A 170 5.78 20.25 -2.60
C THR A 170 5.18 18.85 -2.63
N ILE A 171 5.13 18.24 -3.81
CA ILE A 171 4.36 17.02 -4.07
C ILE A 171 5.31 15.92 -4.54
N TYR A 172 5.22 14.73 -3.93
CA TYR A 172 6.06 13.58 -4.24
C TYR A 172 5.20 12.42 -4.73
N SER A 173 5.55 11.89 -5.91
CA SER A 173 4.90 10.70 -6.48
C SER A 173 5.56 9.43 -5.93
N LEU A 174 4.76 8.57 -5.29
CA LEU A 174 5.18 7.28 -4.75
C LEU A 174 4.37 6.20 -5.46
N ASP A 175 4.69 5.96 -6.74
CA ASP A 175 3.82 5.18 -7.64
C ASP A 175 3.88 3.66 -7.40
N MET A 176 4.79 3.22 -6.53
CA MET A 176 4.98 1.83 -6.12
C MET A 176 5.24 0.89 -7.31
N LYS A 177 5.77 1.43 -8.43
CA LYS A 177 6.24 0.63 -9.56
C LYS A 177 7.58 -0.03 -9.24
N PRO A 178 7.97 -1.08 -9.98
CA PRO A 178 9.29 -1.72 -9.81
C PRO A 178 10.46 -0.72 -9.83
N SER A 179 10.42 0.30 -10.69
CA SER A 179 11.46 1.34 -10.75
C SER A 179 11.54 2.23 -9.51
N PHE A 180 10.42 2.43 -8.80
CA PHE A 180 10.39 3.16 -7.54
C PHE A 180 10.84 2.27 -6.37
N ILE A 181 10.44 0.99 -6.39
CA ILE A 181 10.79 -0.01 -5.36
C ILE A 181 12.22 -0.51 -5.49
N ASP A 182 12.89 -0.21 -6.61
CA ASP A 182 14.33 -0.31 -6.76
C ASP A 182 15.06 0.70 -5.86
N LEU A 183 15.03 0.40 -4.56
CA LEU A 183 15.56 1.20 -3.48
C LEU A 183 16.97 0.72 -3.08
N TYR A 184 17.72 0.01 -3.93
CA TYR A 184 19.02 -0.54 -3.55
C TYR A 184 20.03 0.54 -3.13
N GLN A 185 19.93 1.74 -3.70
CA GLN A 185 20.78 2.89 -3.36
C GLN A 185 20.24 3.72 -2.20
N ALA A 186 19.06 3.38 -1.66
CA ALA A 186 18.47 4.10 -0.55
C ALA A 186 19.28 3.94 0.74
N PRO A 187 19.27 4.93 1.63
CA PRO A 187 20.01 4.89 2.90
C PRO A 187 19.28 4.00 3.91
N TRP A 188 19.18 2.70 3.60
CA TRP A 188 18.63 1.70 4.49
C TRP A 188 19.41 1.67 5.81
N LYS A 189 18.68 1.75 6.91
CA LYS A 189 19.22 1.66 8.25
C LYS A 189 18.95 0.26 8.80
N THR A 190 19.78 -0.19 9.73
CA THR A 190 19.44 -1.37 10.53
C THR A 190 18.12 -1.12 11.25
N LEU A 191 17.24 -2.12 11.25
CA LEU A 191 15.95 -2.04 11.90
C LEU A 191 16.12 -1.75 13.41
N SER A 192 15.49 -0.67 13.89
CA SER A 192 15.46 -0.30 15.30
C SER A 192 14.29 -0.97 16.03
N GLU A 193 14.31 -0.94 17.37
CA GLU A 193 13.18 -1.42 18.19
C GLU A 193 11.91 -0.57 18.04
N SER A 194 12.05 0.68 17.58
CA SER A 194 10.97 1.63 17.32
C SER A 194 11.20 2.31 15.97
N PRO A 195 10.85 1.65 14.85
CA PRO A 195 10.94 2.24 13.53
C PRO A 195 9.94 3.40 13.39
N SER A 196 10.24 4.31 12.46
CA SER A 196 9.29 5.38 12.10
C SER A 196 8.36 4.92 10.99
N PHE A 197 7.13 5.39 11.06
CA PHE A 197 6.07 5.10 10.09
C PHE A 197 5.57 6.40 9.43
N PRO A 198 5.12 6.35 8.17
CA PRO A 198 5.20 5.21 7.24
C PRO A 198 6.63 4.89 6.83
N GLY A 199 6.90 3.66 6.45
CA GLY A 199 8.25 3.22 6.09
C GLY A 199 8.29 1.91 5.31
N PHE A 200 9.44 1.66 4.72
CA PHE A 200 9.77 0.41 4.04
C PHE A 200 10.59 -0.48 4.96
N PHE A 201 10.28 -1.75 4.95
CA PHE A 201 10.94 -2.81 5.70
C PHE A 201 11.48 -3.82 4.70
N MET A 202 12.75 -4.20 4.85
CA MET A 202 13.38 -5.20 3.98
C MET A 202 13.80 -6.42 4.79
N GLY A 203 13.43 -7.58 4.25
CA GLY A 203 13.79 -8.89 4.75
C GLY A 203 14.16 -9.85 3.62
N ARG A 204 14.37 -11.11 3.98
CA ARG A 204 14.68 -12.19 3.04
C ARG A 204 13.84 -13.41 3.33
N LEU A 205 13.32 -13.99 2.27
CA LEU A 205 12.74 -15.33 2.25
C LEU A 205 13.77 -16.29 1.62
N PHE A 206 13.88 -17.50 2.13
CA PHE A 206 14.70 -18.55 1.51
C PHE A 206 13.80 -19.67 0.98
N ALA A 207 13.84 -19.89 -0.35
CA ALA A 207 13.14 -20.98 -1.00
C ALA A 207 14.12 -22.12 -1.32
N TYR A 208 13.88 -23.31 -0.78
CA TYR A 208 14.73 -24.47 -0.99
C TYR A 208 14.34 -25.20 -2.29
N GLY A 209 15.27 -25.31 -3.24
CA GLY A 209 15.00 -26.00 -4.50
C GLY A 209 14.10 -25.20 -5.44
N TYR A 210 13.21 -25.89 -6.16
CA TYR A 210 12.29 -25.24 -7.10
C TYR A 210 11.13 -24.59 -6.33
N PRO A 211 10.94 -23.27 -6.43
CA PRO A 211 9.90 -22.59 -5.67
C PRO A 211 8.49 -23.06 -6.03
N SER A 212 7.64 -23.10 -5.01
CA SER A 212 6.23 -23.45 -5.09
C SER A 212 5.38 -22.24 -4.68
N ASP A 213 4.10 -22.31 -5.01
CA ASP A 213 3.11 -21.33 -4.59
C ASP A 213 3.02 -21.26 -3.05
N THR A 214 2.72 -20.08 -2.52
CA THR A 214 2.56 -19.86 -1.07
C THR A 214 1.60 -18.71 -0.80
N PHE A 215 1.29 -18.44 0.46
CA PHE A 215 0.45 -17.33 0.90
C PHE A 215 1.16 -16.48 1.94
N VAL A 216 1.32 -15.18 1.66
CA VAL A 216 1.94 -14.23 2.58
C VAL A 216 0.94 -13.82 3.66
N LYS A 217 1.30 -14.02 4.92
CA LYS A 217 0.51 -13.59 6.09
C LYS A 217 1.25 -12.58 6.94
N MET A 218 0.54 -11.55 7.34
CA MET A 218 1.10 -10.34 7.93
C MET A 218 0.55 -10.05 9.34
N PRO A 219 0.63 -10.99 10.31
CA PRO A 219 0.12 -10.73 11.66
C PRO A 219 0.96 -9.64 12.34
N GLY A 220 0.31 -8.74 13.08
CA GLY A 220 0.98 -7.61 13.72
C GLY A 220 1.36 -6.47 12.78
N TRP A 221 0.98 -6.55 11.51
CA TRP A 221 1.04 -5.44 10.57
C TRP A 221 -0.35 -4.86 10.36
N GLU A 222 -0.44 -3.54 10.18
CA GLU A 222 -1.73 -2.86 10.11
C GLU A 222 -2.20 -2.70 8.66
N LYS A 223 -1.44 -1.99 7.83
CA LYS A 223 -1.86 -1.72 6.45
C LYS A 223 -0.70 -1.32 5.57
N GLY A 224 -0.64 -1.93 4.38
CA GLY A 224 0.49 -1.67 3.49
C GLY A 224 0.45 -2.37 2.16
N VAL A 225 1.64 -2.50 1.56
CA VAL A 225 1.88 -3.16 0.28
C VAL A 225 3.10 -4.07 0.40
N VAL A 226 3.00 -5.30 -0.12
CA VAL A 226 4.10 -6.28 -0.14
C VAL A 226 4.72 -6.34 -1.53
N PHE A 227 6.04 -6.44 -1.57
CA PHE A 227 6.82 -6.64 -2.78
C PHE A 227 7.76 -7.84 -2.62
N ILE A 228 7.79 -8.70 -3.63
CA ILE A 228 8.67 -9.86 -3.69
C ILE A 228 9.56 -9.70 -4.92
N ASN A 229 10.87 -9.65 -4.73
CA ASN A 229 11.85 -9.44 -5.81
C ASN A 229 11.53 -8.21 -6.69
N GLY A 230 11.03 -7.13 -6.09
CA GLY A 230 10.64 -5.90 -6.79
C GLY A 230 9.26 -5.95 -7.48
N LEU A 231 8.57 -7.10 -7.47
CA LEU A 231 7.21 -7.23 -7.97
C LEU A 231 6.20 -6.88 -6.88
N ASN A 232 5.23 -6.02 -7.21
CA ASN A 232 4.14 -5.65 -6.31
C ASN A 232 3.15 -6.82 -6.19
N LEU A 233 3.09 -7.44 -5.01
CA LEU A 233 2.21 -8.56 -4.71
C LEU A 233 0.77 -8.10 -4.49
N GLY A 234 0.60 -6.92 -3.87
CA GLY A 234 -0.69 -6.37 -3.54
C GLY A 234 -0.73 -5.73 -2.16
N ARG A 235 -1.94 -5.36 -1.75
CA ARG A 235 -2.21 -4.65 -0.49
C ARG A 235 -2.65 -5.63 0.58
N TYR A 236 -2.18 -5.45 1.80
CA TYR A 236 -2.78 -6.09 2.97
C TYR A 236 -3.42 -5.03 3.87
N TRP A 237 -4.42 -5.45 4.64
CA TRP A 237 -5.04 -4.62 5.67
C TRP A 237 -5.60 -5.52 6.76
N SER A 238 -5.16 -5.29 8.00
CA SER A 238 -5.55 -6.07 9.20
C SER A 238 -7.06 -6.22 9.38
N ILE A 239 -7.86 -5.25 8.90
CA ILE A 239 -9.33 -5.28 9.01
C ILE A 239 -9.99 -6.43 8.24
N GLY A 240 -9.29 -7.07 7.29
CA GLY A 240 -9.82 -8.17 6.50
C GLY A 240 -10.89 -7.79 5.47
N PRO A 241 -11.68 -8.76 4.97
CA PRO A 241 -11.71 -10.17 5.40
C PRO A 241 -10.47 -10.96 4.98
N GLN A 242 -9.84 -10.60 3.86
CA GLN A 242 -8.61 -11.25 3.39
C GLN A 242 -7.44 -11.00 4.36
N GLN A 243 -6.82 -12.07 4.85
CA GLN A 243 -5.68 -12.03 5.78
C GLN A 243 -4.38 -12.55 5.16
N THR A 244 -4.44 -13.10 3.95
CA THR A 244 -3.28 -13.61 3.21
C THR A 244 -3.26 -13.11 1.77
N LEU A 245 -2.06 -12.94 1.21
CA LEU A 245 -1.84 -12.61 -0.20
C LEU A 245 -1.26 -13.82 -0.92
N TYR A 246 -1.88 -14.25 -2.02
CA TYR A 246 -1.34 -15.32 -2.85
C TYR A 246 -0.02 -14.89 -3.49
N LEU A 247 1.02 -15.70 -3.31
CA LEU A 247 2.34 -15.53 -3.89
C LEU A 247 2.64 -16.69 -4.85
N PRO A 248 2.58 -16.44 -6.18
CA PRO A 248 2.91 -17.46 -7.17
C PRO A 248 4.38 -17.87 -7.08
N GLY A 249 4.66 -19.17 -7.16
CA GLY A 249 6.00 -19.73 -7.22
C GLY A 249 6.89 -19.09 -8.31
N PRO A 250 6.38 -18.74 -9.51
CA PRO A 250 7.15 -18.02 -10.52
C PRO A 250 7.67 -16.62 -10.11
N PHE A 251 7.15 -16.02 -9.04
CA PHE A 251 7.66 -14.75 -8.51
C PHE A 251 8.88 -14.96 -7.60
N LEU A 252 9.16 -16.21 -7.25
CA LEU A 252 10.28 -16.62 -6.41
C LEU A 252 11.44 -17.16 -7.26
N ASN A 253 12.65 -16.91 -6.76
CA ASN A 253 13.88 -17.52 -7.21
C ASN A 253 14.23 -18.69 -6.27
N SER A 254 14.92 -19.70 -6.80
CA SER A 254 15.61 -20.67 -5.93
C SER A 254 16.63 -19.95 -5.06
N GLY A 255 16.61 -20.18 -3.75
CA GLY A 255 17.49 -19.52 -2.78
C GLY A 255 16.90 -18.23 -2.20
N ILE A 256 17.68 -17.15 -2.20
CA ILE A 256 17.32 -15.90 -1.51
C ILE A 256 16.36 -15.06 -2.35
N ASN A 257 15.25 -14.67 -1.73
CA ASN A 257 14.24 -13.78 -2.27
C ASN A 257 14.16 -12.52 -1.41
N GLN A 258 14.12 -11.36 -2.07
CA GLN A 258 13.95 -10.08 -1.37
C GLN A 258 12.48 -9.87 -1.04
N VAL A 259 12.19 -9.55 0.21
CA VAL A 259 10.86 -9.15 0.68
C VAL A 259 10.93 -7.69 1.10
N ILE A 260 10.12 -6.84 0.49
CA ILE A 260 9.95 -5.45 0.90
C ILE A 260 8.49 -5.24 1.30
N VAL A 261 8.27 -4.58 2.43
CA VAL A 261 6.94 -4.20 2.91
C VAL A 261 6.91 -2.69 3.08
N PHE A 262 5.96 -2.01 2.45
CA PHE A 262 5.62 -0.64 2.81
C PHE A 262 4.49 -0.68 3.84
N GLU A 263 4.74 -0.22 5.07
CA GLU A 263 3.78 -0.19 6.19
C GLU A 263 3.52 1.25 6.63
N GLU A 264 2.27 1.52 6.96
CA GLU A 264 1.76 2.85 7.20
C GLU A 264 1.74 3.30 8.66
N GLN A 265 1.53 2.38 9.61
CA GLN A 265 1.22 2.73 11.00
C GLN A 265 1.97 1.90 12.03
N GLU A 266 1.93 0.58 11.88
CA GLU A 266 2.49 -0.36 12.85
C GLU A 266 2.85 -1.66 12.14
N GLY A 267 4.01 -2.22 12.47
CA GLY A 267 4.49 -3.45 11.85
C GLY A 267 5.29 -4.29 12.84
N ASP A 268 5.05 -5.60 12.77
CA ASP A 268 5.95 -6.61 13.32
C ASP A 268 7.23 -6.67 12.45
N TYR A 269 8.21 -7.47 12.86
CA TYR A 269 9.48 -7.65 12.15
C TYR A 269 9.53 -8.96 11.37
N LYS A 270 8.37 -9.58 11.15
CA LYS A 270 8.24 -10.89 10.50
C LYS A 270 7.12 -10.92 9.48
N VAL A 271 7.39 -11.56 8.35
CA VAL A 271 6.40 -11.89 7.33
C VAL A 271 6.32 -13.41 7.25
N ASN A 272 5.12 -13.97 7.45
CA ASN A 272 4.92 -15.42 7.47
C ASN A 272 4.43 -15.92 6.11
N PHE A 273 4.66 -17.21 5.84
CA PHE A 273 4.26 -17.88 4.62
C PHE A 273 3.48 -19.15 4.98
N GLU A 274 2.26 -19.28 4.47
CA GLU A 274 1.37 -20.40 4.72
C GLU A 274 1.08 -21.16 3.40
N ASP A 275 0.74 -22.44 3.50
CA ASP A 275 0.36 -23.29 2.36
C ASP A 275 -1.14 -23.22 2.04
N MET A 276 -1.91 -22.51 2.87
CA MET A 276 -3.35 -22.34 2.73
C MET A 276 -3.72 -20.85 2.78
N PRO A 277 -4.74 -20.43 2.00
CA PRO A 277 -5.24 -19.07 2.07
C PRO A 277 -6.11 -18.87 3.32
N ASP A 278 -6.01 -17.69 3.91
CA ASP A 278 -6.99 -17.12 4.83
C ASP A 278 -7.64 -15.91 4.16
N LEU A 279 -8.87 -16.11 3.68
CA LEU A 279 -9.69 -15.10 3.01
C LEU A 279 -10.75 -14.50 3.94
N GLY A 280 -10.70 -14.86 5.23
CA GLY A 280 -11.72 -14.53 6.22
C GLY A 280 -13.04 -15.28 6.01
N MET A 281 -14.01 -15.00 6.88
CA MET A 281 -15.38 -15.45 6.66
C MET A 281 -16.06 -14.55 5.62
N ALA A 282 -16.90 -15.14 4.77
CA ALA A 282 -17.79 -14.36 3.92
C ALA A 282 -18.62 -13.43 4.82
N ALA A 283 -18.45 -12.12 4.68
CA ALA A 283 -19.37 -11.18 5.32
C ALA A 283 -20.74 -11.40 4.66
N ASP A 284 -21.77 -11.63 5.48
CA ASP A 284 -23.15 -11.56 5.00
C ASP A 284 -23.34 -10.19 4.31
N ILE A 285 -23.66 -10.22 3.02
CA ILE A 285 -24.01 -9.02 2.28
C ILE A 285 -25.34 -8.53 2.86
N GLN A 286 -25.30 -7.49 3.71
CA GLN A 286 -26.50 -6.76 4.13
C GLN A 286 -27.04 -5.87 3.02
#